data_AF-A0A1E5D156-F1
#
_entry.id   AF-A0A1E5D156-F1
#
_cell.length_a   1.000
_cell.length_b   1.000
_cell.length_c   1.000
_cell.angle_alpha   90.00
_cell.angle_beta   90.00
_cell.angle_gamma   90.00
#
_symmetry.space_group_name_H-M   'P 1'
#
loop_
_entity.id
_entity.type
_entity.pdbx_description
1 polymer ?
#
loop_
_entity_poly.entity_id
_entity_poly.type
_entity_poly.pdbx_seq_one_letter_code
_entity_poly.pdbx_strand_id
1 'polypeptide(L)'
;MYQLLTLPDTDFPLSSVYLEGAIFASNLATKPLDPEVWLQPLLGEELNTVKAVVVEQINKQHNLLQRSEFELTQLLSEGDFSDNLADFAEGFMNVWPVIETQWEEANIGEGSMRMLQAFLTTLMLAIDEEQTQQQMKEAGFDQVPALADFTDQLDVIVVEVALAADEAMLGNKSQIVNPFKGIGRNDPCPCNSRKKFKQCCSNK
;
A
#
# COMPACT_ATOMS: atom_id res chain seq x y z
N MET A 1 -3.72 0.26 -21.91
CA MET A 1 -2.29 0.25 -21.59
C MET A 1 -2.10 1.22 -20.45
N TYR A 2 -1.62 0.74 -19.31
CA TYR A 2 -1.28 1.57 -18.16
C TYR A 2 -0.02 2.37 -18.47
N GLN A 3 0.09 3.59 -17.96
CA GLN A 3 1.23 4.46 -18.19
C GLN A 3 1.55 5.22 -16.90
N LEU A 4 2.84 5.53 -16.72
CA LEU A 4 3.29 6.41 -15.66
C LEU A 4 2.59 7.77 -15.78
N LEU A 5 2.37 8.40 -14.62
CA LEU A 5 1.76 9.72 -14.59
C LEU A 5 2.64 10.73 -15.34
N THR A 6 2.00 11.65 -16.08
CA THR A 6 2.71 12.75 -16.73
C THR A 6 2.82 13.92 -15.76
N LEU A 7 4.05 14.33 -15.46
CA LEU A 7 4.32 15.48 -14.61
C LEU A 7 4.16 16.81 -15.38
N PRO A 8 3.77 17.89 -14.69
CA PRO A 8 3.44 19.17 -15.33
C PRO A 8 4.66 19.92 -15.90
N ASP A 9 5.87 19.66 -15.39
CA ASP A 9 7.11 20.32 -15.83
C ASP A 9 8.31 19.35 -15.74
N THR A 10 9.36 19.62 -16.51
CA THR A 10 10.62 18.85 -16.49
C THR A 10 11.45 19.08 -15.23
N ASP A 11 11.23 20.21 -14.55
CA ASP A 11 11.94 20.58 -13.30
C ASP A 11 11.21 20.09 -12.04
N PHE A 12 10.21 19.21 -12.18
CA PHE A 12 9.50 18.66 -11.04
C PHE A 12 10.46 17.87 -10.13
N PRO A 13 10.38 18.02 -8.80
CA PRO A 13 11.42 17.51 -7.88
C PRO A 13 11.50 15.99 -7.80
N LEU A 14 10.47 15.27 -8.25
CA LEU A 14 10.37 13.81 -8.21
C LEU A 14 10.11 13.28 -9.62
N SER A 15 10.58 12.08 -9.92
CA SER A 15 10.26 11.43 -11.20
C SER A 15 8.84 10.84 -11.19
N SER A 16 8.30 10.53 -12.37
CA SER A 16 7.06 9.77 -12.48
C SER A 16 7.18 8.33 -11.94
N VAL A 17 8.37 7.73 -12.03
CA VAL A 17 8.66 6.37 -11.54
C VAL A 17 8.67 6.33 -10.02
N TYR A 18 9.32 7.32 -9.38
CA TYR A 18 9.30 7.52 -7.94
C TYR A 18 7.85 7.62 -7.42
N LEU A 19 7.06 8.51 -8.03
CA LEU A 19 5.68 8.70 -7.60
C LEU A 19 4.82 7.45 -7.82
N GLU A 20 5.09 6.66 -8.86
CA GLU A 20 4.41 5.38 -9.08
C GLU A 20 4.67 4.39 -7.94
N GLY A 21 5.90 4.35 -7.41
CA GLY A 21 6.24 3.57 -6.21
C GLY A 21 5.49 4.04 -4.96
N ALA A 22 5.44 5.35 -4.75
CA ALA A 22 4.68 5.96 -3.65
C ALA A 22 3.18 5.68 -3.76
N ILE A 23 2.62 5.74 -4.98
CA ILE A 23 1.23 5.40 -5.29
C ILE A 23 0.97 3.91 -4.99
N PHE A 24 1.88 3.03 -5.41
CA PHE A 24 1.75 1.60 -5.14
C PHE A 24 1.72 1.32 -3.64
N ALA A 25 2.64 1.89 -2.86
CA ALA A 25 2.61 1.81 -1.41
C ALA A 25 1.26 2.28 -0.84
N SER A 26 0.73 3.41 -1.30
CA SER A 26 -0.58 3.90 -0.82
C SER A 26 -1.73 2.92 -1.10
N ASN A 27 -1.68 2.18 -2.21
CA ASN A 27 -2.64 1.13 -2.55
C ASN A 27 -2.46 -0.15 -1.73
N LEU A 28 -1.37 -0.28 -0.97
CA LEU A 28 -1.16 -1.35 0.01
C LEU A 28 -1.68 -1.00 1.41
N ALA A 29 -2.34 0.15 1.61
CA ALA A 29 -2.94 0.47 2.90
C ALA A 29 -4.02 -0.57 3.28
N THR A 30 -3.98 -1.12 4.50
CA THR A 30 -4.99 -2.08 5.00
C THR A 30 -6.14 -1.37 5.75
N LYS A 31 -6.06 -0.04 5.86
CA LYS A 31 -7.06 0.86 6.42
C LYS A 31 -7.22 2.09 5.53
N PRO A 32 -8.35 2.84 5.62
CA PRO A 32 -8.50 4.09 4.88
C PRO A 32 -7.32 5.04 5.13
N LEU A 33 -6.68 5.48 4.04
CA LEU A 33 -5.55 6.40 4.05
C LEU A 33 -5.93 7.65 3.26
N ASP A 34 -5.81 8.82 3.90
CA ASP A 34 -5.96 10.09 3.20
C ASP A 34 -4.68 10.36 2.38
N PRO A 35 -4.78 10.59 1.05
CA PRO A 35 -3.63 10.88 0.22
C PRO A 35 -2.75 12.04 0.71
N GLU A 36 -3.32 13.04 1.39
CA GLU A 36 -2.54 14.16 1.92
C GLU A 36 -1.49 13.73 2.96
N VAL A 37 -1.75 12.65 3.71
CA VAL A 37 -0.87 12.18 4.79
C VAL A 37 0.52 11.80 4.27
N TRP A 38 0.60 11.24 3.07
CA TRP A 38 1.85 10.80 2.46
C TRP A 38 2.30 11.69 1.30
N LEU A 39 1.39 12.39 0.61
CA LEU A 39 1.77 13.32 -0.44
C LEU A 39 2.34 14.64 0.09
N GLN A 40 1.81 15.18 1.19
CA GLN A 40 2.25 16.48 1.71
C GLN A 40 3.73 16.47 2.13
N PRO A 41 4.25 15.45 2.84
CA PRO A 41 5.67 15.37 3.16
C PRO A 41 6.58 15.22 1.93
N LEU A 42 6.10 14.56 0.87
CA LEU A 42 6.87 14.33 -0.36
C LEU A 42 6.93 15.57 -1.27
N LEU A 43 5.81 16.26 -1.43
CA LEU A 43 5.65 17.28 -2.47
C LEU A 43 5.67 18.71 -1.94
N GLY A 44 5.45 18.91 -0.64
CA GLY A 44 5.45 20.26 -0.06
C GLY A 44 4.47 21.19 -0.77
N GLU A 45 5.00 22.25 -1.38
CA GLU A 45 4.24 23.26 -2.11
C GLU A 45 3.64 22.73 -3.43
N GLU A 46 4.25 21.70 -4.03
CA GLU A 46 3.80 21.11 -5.30
C GLU A 46 2.59 20.18 -5.17
N LEU A 47 2.13 19.90 -3.94
CA LEU A 47 1.00 19.01 -3.68
C LEU A 47 -0.23 19.40 -4.52
N ASN A 48 -0.62 20.67 -4.49
CA ASN A 48 -1.84 21.13 -5.15
C ASN A 48 -1.76 21.04 -6.68
N THR A 49 -0.54 21.05 -7.23
CA THR A 49 -0.30 20.93 -8.67
C THR A 49 -0.64 19.51 -9.17
N VAL A 50 -0.29 18.47 -8.39
CA VAL A 50 -0.37 17.08 -8.86
C VAL A 50 -1.37 16.20 -8.09
N LYS A 51 -1.94 16.66 -6.97
CA LYS A 51 -2.83 15.85 -6.12
C LYS A 51 -3.97 15.20 -6.91
N ALA A 52 -4.64 15.94 -7.78
CA ALA A 52 -5.78 15.43 -8.53
C ALA A 52 -5.38 14.28 -9.48
N VAL A 53 -4.26 14.44 -10.21
CA VAL A 53 -3.77 13.42 -11.15
C VAL A 53 -3.20 12.21 -10.41
N VAL A 54 -2.56 12.40 -9.26
CA VAL A 54 -2.11 11.31 -8.40
C VAL A 54 -3.29 10.49 -7.88
N VAL A 55 -4.35 11.14 -7.38
CA VAL A 55 -5.55 10.44 -6.92
C VAL A 55 -6.21 9.65 -8.06
N GLU A 56 -6.24 10.18 -9.27
CA GLU A 56 -6.71 9.44 -10.43
C GLU A 56 -5.82 8.22 -10.72
N GLN A 57 -4.50 8.37 -10.63
CA GLN A 57 -3.53 7.29 -10.82
C GLN A 57 -3.67 6.18 -9.78
N ILE A 58 -3.85 6.52 -8.49
CA ILE A 58 -4.15 5.55 -7.41
C ILE A 58 -5.32 4.66 -7.82
N ASN A 59 -6.42 5.25 -8.28
CA ASN A 59 -7.61 4.52 -8.69
C ASN A 59 -7.36 3.64 -9.93
N LYS A 60 -6.62 4.14 -10.93
CA LYS A 60 -6.27 3.37 -12.13
C LYS A 60 -5.42 2.15 -11.78
N GLN A 61 -4.39 2.33 -10.97
CA GLN A 61 -3.49 1.28 -10.52
C GLN A 61 -4.27 0.23 -9.72
N HIS A 62 -5.07 0.66 -8.75
CA HIS A 62 -5.91 -0.22 -7.94
C HIS A 62 -6.84 -1.09 -8.81
N ASN A 63 -7.51 -0.50 -9.80
CA ASN A 63 -8.39 -1.25 -10.70
C ASN A 63 -7.66 -2.35 -11.50
N LEU A 64 -6.40 -2.14 -11.85
CA LEU A 64 -5.59 -3.16 -12.53
C LEU A 64 -5.12 -4.25 -11.56
N LEU A 65 -4.70 -3.88 -10.35
CA LEU A 65 -4.32 -4.82 -9.30
C LEU A 65 -5.47 -5.77 -8.97
N GLN A 66 -6.69 -5.24 -8.84
CA GLN A 66 -7.91 -6.04 -8.60
C GLN A 66 -8.28 -7.00 -9.74
N ARG A 67 -7.75 -6.76 -10.94
CA ARG A 67 -7.94 -7.62 -12.11
C ARG A 67 -6.72 -8.50 -12.39
N SER A 68 -5.67 -8.39 -11.57
CA SER A 68 -4.37 -9.03 -11.79
C SER A 68 -3.76 -8.67 -13.16
N GLU A 69 -3.95 -7.42 -13.59
CA GLU A 69 -3.50 -6.88 -14.90
C GLU A 69 -2.43 -5.78 -14.74
N PHE A 70 -1.86 -5.63 -13.55
CA PHE A 70 -0.77 -4.68 -13.32
C PHE A 70 0.57 -5.40 -13.49
N GLU A 71 1.37 -4.95 -14.46
CA GLU A 71 2.67 -5.52 -14.83
C GLU A 71 3.76 -4.46 -14.56
N LEU A 72 4.39 -4.54 -13.38
CA LEU A 72 5.44 -3.60 -12.96
C LEU A 72 6.69 -3.76 -13.84
N THR A 73 7.06 -4.99 -14.18
CA THR A 73 8.23 -5.25 -15.03
C THR A 73 8.10 -4.58 -16.40
N GLN A 74 6.91 -4.64 -17.00
CA GLN A 74 6.62 -3.96 -18.26
C GLN A 74 6.64 -2.44 -18.09
N LEU A 75 6.04 -1.92 -17.01
CA LEU A 75 5.98 -0.48 -16.75
C LEU A 75 7.37 0.17 -16.65
N LEU A 76 8.34 -0.56 -16.08
CA LEU A 76 9.70 -0.09 -15.87
C LEU A 76 10.67 -0.47 -17.00
N SER A 77 10.17 -1.10 -18.07
CA SER A 77 11.02 -1.61 -19.16
C SER A 77 11.59 -0.55 -20.09
N GLU A 78 11.07 0.68 -20.06
CA GLU A 78 11.59 1.80 -20.84
C GLU A 78 12.83 2.41 -20.16
N GLY A 79 14.01 2.17 -20.73
CA GLY A 79 15.28 2.65 -20.18
C GLY A 79 16.06 1.56 -19.46
N ASP A 80 16.80 1.93 -18.41
CA ASP A 80 17.47 0.97 -17.55
C ASP A 80 16.50 0.46 -16.47
N PHE A 81 16.20 -0.83 -16.52
CA PHE A 81 15.24 -1.45 -15.61
C PHE A 81 15.71 -1.39 -14.15
N SER A 82 17.01 -1.52 -13.89
CA SER A 82 17.55 -1.51 -12.54
C SER A 82 17.44 -0.12 -11.93
N ASP A 83 17.79 0.91 -12.69
CA ASP A 83 17.66 2.31 -12.25
C ASP A 83 16.19 2.68 -12.01
N ASN A 84 15.30 2.28 -12.91
CA ASN A 84 13.86 2.50 -12.76
C ASN A 84 13.28 1.75 -11.55
N LEU A 85 13.73 0.52 -11.29
CA LEU A 85 13.27 -0.25 -10.14
C LEU A 85 13.78 0.36 -8.83
N ALA A 86 15.01 0.87 -8.80
CA ALA A 86 15.55 1.61 -7.66
C ALA A 86 14.73 2.87 -7.37
N ASP A 87 14.42 3.68 -8.40
CA ASP A 87 13.63 4.91 -8.26
C ASP A 87 12.19 4.61 -7.78
N PHE A 88 11.55 3.57 -8.32
CA PHE A 88 10.26 3.07 -7.84
C PHE A 88 10.35 2.62 -6.38
N ALA A 89 11.41 1.87 -6.02
CA ALA A 89 11.63 1.38 -4.66
C ALA A 89 11.80 2.53 -3.67
N GLU A 90 12.55 3.58 -4.00
CA GLU A 90 12.70 4.77 -3.15
C GLU A 90 11.36 5.44 -2.88
N GLY A 91 10.54 5.62 -3.92
CA GLY A 91 9.20 6.18 -3.78
C GLY A 91 8.29 5.35 -2.88
N PHE A 92 8.32 4.02 -3.05
CA PHE A 92 7.61 3.10 -2.19
C PHE A 92 8.07 3.20 -0.73
N MET A 93 9.37 3.12 -0.49
CA MET A 93 9.97 3.08 0.85
C MET A 93 9.76 4.38 1.61
N ASN A 94 9.55 5.51 0.93
CA ASN A 94 9.17 6.76 1.59
C ASN A 94 7.73 6.76 2.14
N VAL A 95 6.83 5.97 1.56
CA VAL A 95 5.43 5.85 2.02
C VAL A 95 5.24 4.67 2.97
N TRP A 96 6.05 3.61 2.85
CA TRP A 96 5.95 2.40 3.66
C TRP A 96 5.77 2.65 5.19
N PRO A 97 6.56 3.53 5.86
CA PRO A 97 6.41 3.79 7.29
C PRO A 97 5.02 4.32 7.70
N VAL A 98 4.28 4.93 6.77
CA VAL A 98 2.91 5.44 7.01
C VAL A 98 1.90 4.29 7.17
N ILE A 99 2.14 3.16 6.52
CA ILE A 99 1.20 2.03 6.45
C ILE A 99 1.72 0.76 7.12
N GLU A 100 3.01 0.68 7.45
CA GLU A 100 3.66 -0.49 8.05
C GLU A 100 2.92 -0.99 9.29
N THR A 101 2.61 -0.08 10.23
CA THR A 101 1.85 -0.43 11.44
C THR A 101 0.46 -0.98 11.13
N GLN A 102 -0.15 -0.61 10.00
CA GLN A 102 -1.44 -1.16 9.59
C GLN A 102 -1.31 -2.62 9.17
N TRP A 103 -0.18 -3.02 8.59
CA TRP A 103 0.14 -4.40 8.25
C TRP A 103 0.48 -5.22 9.49
N GLU A 104 1.22 -4.66 10.45
CA GLU A 104 1.51 -5.32 11.73
C GLU A 104 0.24 -5.65 12.53
N GLU A 105 -0.75 -4.75 12.48
CA GLU A 105 -2.02 -4.91 13.18
C GLU A 105 -3.05 -5.73 12.37
N ALA A 106 -2.85 -5.91 11.07
CA ALA A 106 -3.78 -6.65 10.23
C ALA A 106 -3.59 -8.17 10.40
N ASN A 107 -4.70 -8.90 10.44
CA ASN A 107 -4.67 -10.36 10.46
C ASN A 107 -4.47 -10.92 9.05
N ILE A 108 -3.26 -10.76 8.52
CA ILE A 108 -2.86 -11.24 7.19
C ILE A 108 -2.36 -12.68 7.28
N GLY A 109 -2.67 -13.51 6.28
CA GLY A 109 -2.17 -14.88 6.19
C GLY A 109 -0.65 -14.94 6.08
N GLU A 110 -0.03 -15.97 6.65
CA GLU A 110 1.44 -16.16 6.65
C GLU A 110 2.03 -16.12 5.23
N GLY A 111 1.36 -16.72 4.25
CA GLY A 111 1.80 -16.72 2.85
C GLY A 111 1.92 -15.30 2.28
N SER A 112 0.90 -14.47 2.46
CA SER A 112 0.90 -13.08 1.99
C SER A 112 1.92 -12.22 2.74
N MET A 113 2.11 -12.45 4.05
CA MET A 113 3.20 -11.80 4.79
C MET A 113 4.57 -12.18 4.24
N ARG A 114 4.80 -13.45 3.87
CA ARG A 114 6.06 -13.86 3.23
C ARG A 114 6.26 -13.20 1.86
N MET A 115 5.20 -13.04 1.07
CA MET A 115 5.27 -12.29 -0.20
C MET A 115 5.60 -10.82 0.03
N LEU A 116 4.99 -10.18 1.03
CA LEU A 116 5.33 -8.80 1.40
C LEU A 116 6.80 -8.69 1.83
N GLN A 117 7.30 -9.60 2.67
CA GLN A 117 8.70 -9.59 3.08
C GLN A 117 9.66 -9.80 1.90
N ALA A 118 9.32 -10.70 0.96
CA ALA A 118 10.07 -10.87 -0.28
C ALA A 118 10.06 -9.59 -1.12
N PHE A 119 8.91 -8.90 -1.21
CA PHE A 119 8.78 -7.64 -1.92
C PHE A 119 9.65 -6.55 -1.30
N LEU A 120 9.54 -6.32 0.01
CA LEU A 120 10.36 -5.33 0.73
C LEU A 120 11.86 -5.62 0.59
N THR A 121 12.25 -6.89 0.68
CA THR A 121 13.65 -7.30 0.43
C THR A 121 14.09 -6.98 -1.00
N THR A 122 13.22 -7.21 -1.99
CA THR A 122 13.49 -6.89 -3.39
C THR A 122 13.70 -5.38 -3.57
N LEU A 123 12.86 -4.55 -2.95
CA LEU A 123 13.01 -3.09 -3.02
C LEU A 123 14.28 -2.59 -2.32
N MET A 124 14.64 -3.14 -1.17
CA MET A 124 15.89 -2.81 -0.48
C MET A 124 17.11 -3.16 -1.32
N LEU A 125 17.11 -4.34 -1.96
CA LEU A 125 18.16 -4.75 -2.90
C LEU A 125 18.22 -3.85 -4.13
N ALA A 126 17.07 -3.38 -4.63
CA ALA A 126 17.02 -2.45 -5.75
C ALA A 126 17.63 -1.07 -5.43
N ILE A 127 17.43 -0.58 -4.20
CA ILE A 127 17.98 0.71 -3.74
C ILE A 127 19.49 0.60 -3.51
N ASP A 128 19.92 -0.39 -2.72
CA ASP A 128 21.34 -0.62 -2.42
C ASP A 128 21.58 -2.10 -2.12
N GLU A 129 21.97 -2.84 -3.16
CA GLU A 129 22.22 -4.28 -3.05
C GLU A 129 23.39 -4.60 -2.10
N GLU A 130 24.49 -3.85 -2.18
CA GLU A 130 25.69 -4.09 -1.37
C GLU A 130 25.38 -3.87 0.11
N GLN A 131 24.76 -2.75 0.45
CA GLN A 131 24.38 -2.43 1.82
C GLN A 131 23.35 -3.42 2.36
N THR A 132 22.33 -3.76 1.58
CA THR A 132 21.29 -4.72 2.01
C THR A 132 21.89 -6.09 2.29
N GLN A 133 22.73 -6.61 1.39
CA GLN A 133 23.42 -7.88 1.60
C GLN A 133 24.36 -7.85 2.80
N GLN A 134 25.03 -6.72 3.04
CA GLN A 134 25.89 -6.55 4.22
C GLN A 134 25.07 -6.61 5.52
N GLN A 135 23.93 -5.91 5.59
CA GLN A 135 23.02 -5.96 6.74
C GLN A 135 22.48 -7.37 6.99
N MET A 136 22.16 -8.13 5.93
CA MET A 136 21.73 -9.52 6.05
C MET A 136 22.85 -10.42 6.60
N LYS A 137 24.09 -10.26 6.12
CA LYS A 137 25.24 -11.01 6.67
C LYS A 137 25.46 -10.69 8.15
N GLU A 138 25.35 -9.42 8.54
CA GLU A 138 25.47 -8.97 9.94
C GLU A 138 24.35 -9.52 10.83
N ALA A 139 23.15 -9.69 10.28
CA ALA A 139 22.03 -10.35 10.94
C ALA A 139 22.17 -11.89 11.01
N GLY A 140 23.25 -12.45 10.45
CA GLY A 140 23.57 -13.88 10.53
C GLY A 140 23.01 -14.74 9.39
N PHE A 141 22.62 -14.14 8.26
CA PHE A 141 22.20 -14.90 7.08
C PHE A 141 23.42 -15.33 6.26
N ASP A 142 23.62 -16.65 6.14
CA ASP A 142 24.74 -17.23 5.36
C ASP A 142 24.53 -17.13 3.84
N GLN A 143 23.27 -17.17 3.40
CA GLN A 143 22.88 -17.05 2.00
C GLN A 143 22.10 -15.75 1.83
N VAL A 144 22.72 -14.78 1.18
CA VAL A 144 22.07 -13.51 0.82
C VAL A 144 21.65 -13.57 -0.65
N PRO A 145 20.40 -13.22 -0.96
CA PRO A 145 19.93 -13.18 -2.33
C PRO A 145 20.50 -11.95 -3.07
N ALA A 146 20.59 -12.06 -4.38
CA ALA A 146 20.81 -10.95 -5.28
C ALA A 146 19.47 -10.39 -5.78
N LEU A 147 19.45 -9.15 -6.27
CA LEU A 147 18.23 -8.56 -6.86
C LEU A 147 17.66 -9.45 -7.98
N ALA A 148 18.55 -9.98 -8.83
CA ALA A 148 18.19 -10.83 -9.96
C ALA A 148 17.48 -12.13 -9.58
N ASP A 149 17.54 -12.56 -8.30
CA ASP A 149 16.84 -13.76 -7.84
C ASP A 149 15.32 -13.55 -7.72
N PHE A 150 14.86 -12.29 -7.67
CA PHE A 150 13.46 -11.93 -7.45
C PHE A 150 12.76 -11.31 -8.67
N THR A 151 13.51 -10.80 -9.65
CA THR A 151 12.94 -10.02 -10.77
C THR A 151 11.89 -10.81 -11.58
N ASP A 152 12.09 -12.12 -11.76
CA ASP A 152 11.17 -12.98 -12.51
C ASP A 152 9.80 -13.17 -11.83
N GLN A 153 9.73 -12.97 -10.51
CA GLN A 153 8.50 -13.16 -9.72
C GLN A 153 7.86 -11.84 -9.31
N LEU A 154 8.45 -10.71 -9.69
CA LEU A 154 8.09 -9.39 -9.19
C LEU A 154 6.61 -9.06 -9.43
N ASP A 155 6.10 -9.29 -10.65
CA ASP A 155 4.70 -8.98 -10.98
C ASP A 155 3.71 -9.81 -10.17
N VAL A 156 4.04 -11.09 -9.94
CA VAL A 156 3.21 -11.99 -9.12
C VAL A 156 3.19 -11.50 -7.68
N ILE A 157 4.36 -11.19 -7.10
CA ILE A 157 4.49 -10.70 -5.73
C ILE A 157 3.69 -9.40 -5.55
N VAL A 158 3.85 -8.45 -6.47
CA VAL A 158 3.15 -7.14 -6.46
C VAL A 158 1.64 -7.32 -6.41
N VAL A 159 1.09 -8.17 -7.28
CA VAL A 159 -0.36 -8.42 -7.32
C VAL A 159 -0.84 -9.12 -6.04
N GLU A 160 -0.15 -10.17 -5.59
CA GLU A 160 -0.55 -10.93 -4.39
C GLU A 160 -0.54 -10.07 -3.13
N VAL A 161 0.46 -9.22 -2.96
CA VAL A 161 0.55 -8.29 -1.82
C VAL A 161 -0.57 -7.25 -1.89
N ALA A 162 -0.88 -6.71 -3.06
CA ALA A 162 -1.96 -5.75 -3.24
C ALA A 162 -3.35 -6.35 -2.95
N LEU A 163 -3.59 -7.59 -3.40
CA LEU A 163 -4.85 -8.29 -3.12
C LEU A 163 -5.01 -8.58 -1.62
N ALA A 164 -3.93 -8.97 -0.94
CA ALA A 164 -3.94 -9.16 0.51
C ALA A 164 -4.25 -7.86 1.28
N ALA A 165 -3.72 -6.73 0.81
CA ALA A 165 -4.01 -5.41 1.39
C ALA A 165 -5.49 -5.05 1.25
N ASP A 166 -6.05 -5.26 0.06
CA ASP A 166 -7.45 -4.97 -0.22
C ASP A 166 -8.41 -5.87 0.59
N GLU A 167 -8.11 -7.17 0.68
CA GLU A 167 -8.87 -8.09 1.53
C GLU A 167 -8.91 -7.61 2.99
N ALA A 168 -7.77 -7.17 3.53
CA ALA A 168 -7.70 -6.61 4.86
C ALA A 168 -8.47 -5.29 5.00
N MET A 169 -8.42 -4.41 4.00
CA MET A 169 -9.20 -3.16 3.98
C MET A 169 -10.71 -3.44 3.96
N LEU A 170 -11.17 -4.41 3.16
CA LEU A 170 -12.58 -4.83 3.11
C LEU A 170 -13.00 -5.52 4.42
N GLY A 171 -12.15 -6.37 4.98
CA GLY A 171 -12.35 -6.98 6.29
C GLY A 171 -12.53 -5.94 7.39
N ASN A 172 -11.73 -4.88 7.39
CA ASN A 172 -11.88 -3.73 8.30
C ASN A 172 -13.17 -2.94 8.06
N LYS A 173 -13.60 -2.74 6.80
CA LYS A 173 -14.91 -2.14 6.50
C LYS A 173 -16.08 -3.01 7.00
N SER A 174 -15.88 -4.33 7.09
CA SER A 174 -16.88 -5.28 7.61
C SER A 174 -16.91 -5.40 9.13
N GLN A 175 -15.99 -4.77 9.88
CA GLN A 175 -16.14 -4.63 11.33
C GLN A 175 -17.42 -3.84 11.61
N ILE A 176 -18.50 -4.57 11.91
CA ILE A 176 -19.81 -4.04 12.26
C ILE A 176 -19.61 -3.07 13.42
N VAL A 177 -19.60 -1.77 13.13
CA VAL A 177 -19.74 -0.75 14.16
C VAL A 177 -21.07 -1.04 14.83
N ASN A 178 -21.04 -1.47 16.10
CA ASN A 178 -22.26 -1.69 16.85
C ASN A 178 -23.06 -0.38 16.82
N PRO A 179 -24.21 -0.33 16.12
CA PRO A 179 -24.97 0.91 15.96
C PRO A 179 -25.58 1.37 17.30
N PHE A 180 -25.48 0.54 18.33
CA PHE A 180 -25.93 0.81 19.69
C PHE A 180 -24.76 1.06 20.67
N LYS A 181 -23.52 1.26 20.18
CA LYS A 181 -22.38 1.62 21.02
C LYS A 181 -22.68 2.91 21.78
N GLY A 182 -22.63 2.85 23.11
CA GLY A 182 -22.95 3.98 24.00
C GLY A 182 -24.41 4.05 24.49
N ILE A 183 -25.29 3.15 24.05
CA ILE A 183 -26.68 3.08 24.53
C ILE A 183 -26.73 2.18 25.77
N GLY A 184 -27.11 2.76 26.91
CA GLY A 184 -27.29 2.03 28.15
C GLY A 184 -28.45 1.05 28.07
N ARG A 185 -28.31 -0.10 28.75
CA ARG A 185 -29.31 -1.19 28.75
C ARG A 185 -30.72 -0.72 29.17
N ASN A 186 -30.82 0.35 29.97
CA ASN A 186 -32.09 0.91 30.44
C ASN A 186 -32.56 2.15 29.66
N ASP A 187 -31.79 2.64 28.69
CA ASP A 187 -32.09 3.86 27.94
C ASP A 187 -33.24 3.64 26.95
N PRO A 188 -33.94 4.71 26.51
CA PRO A 188 -34.90 4.63 25.42
C PRO A 188 -34.26 4.00 24.18
N CYS A 189 -34.93 3.02 23.58
CA CYS A 189 -34.42 2.33 22.39
C CYS A 189 -34.47 3.26 21.17
N PRO A 190 -33.38 3.38 20.38
CA PRO A 190 -33.27 4.31 19.25
C PRO A 190 -34.17 3.97 18.06
N CYS A 191 -34.81 2.79 18.04
CA CYS A 191 -35.75 2.39 16.98
C CYS A 191 -37.16 3.02 17.12
N ASN A 192 -37.33 4.04 17.96
CA ASN A 192 -38.59 4.73 18.23
C ASN A 192 -39.74 3.83 18.74
N SER A 193 -39.42 2.64 19.26
CA SER A 193 -40.40 1.71 19.83
C SER A 193 -41.00 2.15 21.17
N ARG A 194 -40.49 3.25 21.76
CA ARG A 194 -40.81 3.75 23.12
C ARG A 194 -40.49 2.76 24.26
N LYS A 195 -39.81 1.64 23.97
CA LYS A 195 -39.36 0.65 24.96
C LYS A 195 -37.92 0.93 25.41
N LYS A 196 -37.52 0.41 26.57
CA LYS A 196 -36.11 0.40 26.99
C LYS A 196 -35.28 -0.50 26.07
N PHE A 197 -34.01 -0.18 25.85
CA PHE A 197 -33.12 -0.90 24.93
C PHE A 197 -33.09 -2.42 25.21
N LYS A 198 -33.00 -2.83 26.48
CA LYS A 198 -33.06 -4.24 26.93
C LYS A 198 -34.35 -5.01 26.61
N GLN A 199 -35.43 -4.30 26.30
CA GLN A 199 -36.74 -4.89 25.98
C GLN A 199 -37.06 -4.77 24.48
N CYS A 200 -36.07 -4.40 23.67
CA CYS A 200 -36.23 -4.15 22.25
C CYS A 200 -35.00 -4.64 21.47
N CYS A 201 -34.20 -3.73 20.91
CA CYS A 201 -33.10 -4.08 20.00
C CYS A 201 -31.92 -4.79 20.68
N SER A 202 -31.83 -4.82 22.02
CA SER A 202 -30.78 -5.55 22.74
C SER A 202 -30.99 -7.07 22.76
N ASN A 203 -32.20 -7.57 22.47
CA ASN A 203 -32.52 -9.01 22.45
C ASN A 203 -32.88 -9.51 21.04
N LYS A 204 -32.59 -8.70 20.02
CA LYS A 204 -32.79 -9.07 18.61
C LYS A 204 -31.48 -9.46 17.99
#